data_AF-A0A6A4IKT4-F1
#
_entry.id   AF-A0A6A4IKT4-F1
#
_cell.length_a   1.000
_cell.length_b   1.000
_cell.length_c   1.000
_cell.angle_alpha   90.00
_cell.angle_beta   90.00
_cell.angle_gamma   90.00
#
_symmetry.space_group_name_H-M   'P 1'
#
loop_
_entity.id
_entity.type
_entity.pdbx_description
1 polymer ?
#
loop_
_entity_poly.entity_id
_entity_poly.type
_entity_poly.pdbx_seq_one_letter_code
_entity_poly.pdbx_strand_id
1 'polypeptide(L)'
;MLGNQIAGKPIDYAILQMQFSEKRASKRIMNMLATAKDHASRYKHLDQSKLVVAEAWVNKGKAFKMIEPRGRGHHGIQTYRQAKMHVVLKEGRTIEEQKEKARAYKLNRIISAAAVREDKPIRNPGAMWAW
;
A
#
# COMPACT_ATOMS: atom_id res chain seq x y z
N MET A 1 -0.34 -10.27 7.56
CA MET A 1 0.19 -8.90 7.78
C MET A 1 -0.98 -7.93 7.68
N LEU A 2 -1.27 -7.13 8.72
CA LEU A 2 -2.43 -6.22 8.71
C LEU A 2 -2.23 -4.99 7.82
N GLY A 3 -1.01 -4.45 7.71
CA GLY A 3 -0.71 -3.32 6.83
C GLY A 3 -1.03 -3.60 5.36
N ASN A 4 -0.56 -4.74 4.84
CA ASN A 4 -0.82 -5.15 3.46
C ASN A 4 -2.31 -5.41 3.18
N GLN A 5 -3.09 -5.76 4.20
CA GLN A 5 -4.51 -6.04 4.06
C GLN A 5 -5.34 -4.77 3.83
N ILE A 6 -4.93 -3.66 4.45
CA ILE A 6 -5.62 -2.36 4.34
C ILE A 6 -5.03 -1.48 3.23
N ALA A 7 -3.78 -1.74 2.81
CA ALA A 7 -3.12 -0.96 1.77
C ALA A 7 -3.88 -1.01 0.43
N GLY A 8 -4.05 0.15 -0.19
CA GLY A 8 -4.76 0.32 -1.46
C GLY A 8 -6.28 0.21 -1.38
N LYS A 9 -6.86 0.04 -0.19
CA LYS A 9 -8.32 -0.07 -0.01
C LYS A 9 -8.94 1.29 0.33
N PRO A 10 -10.23 1.52 -0.01
CA PRO A 10 -10.99 2.64 0.51
C PRO A 10 -10.95 2.66 2.03
N ILE A 11 -10.91 3.85 2.64
CA ILE A 11 -10.76 3.99 4.09
C ILE A 11 -11.86 3.27 4.87
N ASP A 12 -13.09 3.33 4.38
CA ASP A 12 -14.25 2.71 5.04
C ASP A 12 -14.20 1.19 4.97
N TYR A 13 -13.78 0.65 3.83
CA TYR A 13 -13.53 -0.78 3.70
C TYR A 13 -12.39 -1.24 4.63
N ALA A 14 -11.33 -0.45 4.77
CA ALA A 14 -10.23 -0.76 5.68
C ALA A 14 -10.70 -0.77 7.16
N ILE A 15 -11.56 0.18 7.56
CA ILE A 15 -12.15 0.22 8.91
C ILE A 15 -13.02 -1.02 9.14
N LEU A 16 -13.92 -1.34 8.21
CA LEU A 16 -14.77 -2.53 8.25
C LEU A 16 -13.92 -3.81 8.37
N GLN A 17 -12.86 -3.92 7.58
CA GLN A 17 -11.96 -5.05 7.61
C GLN A 17 -11.26 -5.22 8.96
N MET A 18 -10.91 -4.12 9.63
CA MET A 18 -10.32 -4.16 10.97
C MET A 18 -11.35 -4.45 12.06
N GLN A 19 -12.60 -4.03 11.89
CA GLN A 19 -13.69 -4.32 12.82
C GLN A 19 -13.94 -5.83 12.96
N PHE A 20 -13.92 -6.56 11.84
CA PHE A 20 -14.16 -8.01 11.82
C PHE A 20 -12.88 -8.86 11.85
N SER A 21 -11.70 -8.25 12.03
CA SER A 21 -10.45 -9.00 12.10
C SER A 21 -10.21 -9.54 13.52
N GLU A 22 -10.00 -10.86 13.63
CA GLU A 22 -9.67 -11.57 14.88
C GLU A 22 -8.32 -11.18 15.49
N LYS A 23 -7.45 -10.47 14.77
CA LYS A 23 -6.10 -10.16 15.24
C LYS A 23 -6.17 -9.12 16.36
N ARG A 24 -5.50 -9.36 17.50
CA ARG A 24 -5.45 -8.40 18.64
C ARG A 24 -5.16 -6.95 18.26
N ALA A 25 -4.30 -6.71 17.27
CA ALA A 25 -3.93 -5.36 16.84
C ALA A 25 -5.02 -4.63 16.04
N SER A 26 -6.06 -5.34 15.56
CA SER A 26 -7.12 -4.82 14.69
C SER A 26 -7.87 -3.67 15.35
N LYS A 27 -8.30 -3.83 16.61
CA LYS A 27 -9.01 -2.78 17.37
C LYS A 27 -8.23 -1.47 17.45
N ARG A 28 -6.92 -1.54 17.68
CA ARG A 28 -6.06 -0.35 17.73
C ARG A 28 -5.94 0.32 16.36
N ILE A 29 -5.80 -0.48 15.30
CA ILE A 29 -5.69 0.01 13.93
C ILE A 29 -7.02 0.63 13.46
N MET A 30 -8.15 0.01 13.78
CA MET A 30 -9.48 0.51 13.48
C MET A 30 -9.68 1.93 14.03
N ASN A 31 -9.37 2.13 15.32
CA ASN A 31 -9.46 3.43 15.96
C ASN A 31 -8.51 4.45 15.30
N MET A 32 -7.27 4.04 14.99
CA MET A 32 -6.31 4.89 14.29
C MET A 32 -6.81 5.31 12.90
N LEU A 33 -7.41 4.40 12.13
CA LEU A 33 -7.99 4.71 10.81
C LEU A 33 -9.19 5.64 10.92
N ALA A 34 -10.07 5.45 11.91
CA ALA A 34 -11.20 6.33 12.16
C ALA A 34 -10.74 7.76 12.52
N THR A 35 -9.76 7.89 13.40
CA THR A 35 -9.15 9.20 13.73
C THR A 35 -8.45 9.82 12.52
N ALA A 36 -7.76 9.03 11.71
CA ALA A 36 -7.11 9.53 10.50
C ALA A 36 -8.12 10.00 9.44
N LYS A 37 -9.27 9.31 9.31
CA LYS A 37 -10.39 9.71 8.44
C LYS A 37 -10.94 11.08 8.85
N ASP A 38 -11.19 11.28 10.15
CA ASP A 38 -11.67 12.54 10.71
C ASP A 38 -10.65 13.68 10.54
N HIS A 39 -9.37 13.38 10.75
CA HIS A 39 -8.30 14.36 10.58
C HIS A 39 -8.13 14.79 9.10
N ALA A 40 -8.30 13.86 8.17
CA ALA A 40 -8.24 14.12 6.73
C ALA A 40 -9.36 15.06 6.27
N SER A 41 -10.59 14.88 6.76
CA SER A 41 -11.70 15.77 6.40
C SER A 41 -11.61 17.12 7.09
N ARG A 42 -11.35 17.16 8.40
CA ARG A 42 -11.39 18.40 9.19
C ARG A 42 -10.21 19.33 8.93
N TYR A 43 -8.99 18.80 8.89
CA TYR A 43 -7.78 19.62 8.85
C TYR A 43 -7.11 19.65 7.48
N LYS A 44 -7.35 18.65 6.63
CA LYS A 44 -6.78 18.57 5.28
C LYS A 44 -7.80 18.85 4.18
N HIS A 45 -9.07 19.01 4.54
CA HIS A 45 -10.17 19.30 3.61
C HIS A 45 -10.24 18.31 2.42
N LEU A 46 -9.84 17.06 2.65
CA LEU A 46 -9.90 16.00 1.65
C LEU A 46 -11.33 15.44 1.57
N ASP A 47 -11.75 15.05 0.38
CA ASP A 47 -13.03 14.40 0.14
C ASP A 47 -13.05 13.00 0.77
N GLN A 48 -13.96 12.82 1.73
CA GLN A 48 -14.12 11.58 2.47
C GLN A 48 -14.54 10.41 1.58
N SER A 49 -15.33 10.68 0.53
CA SER A 49 -15.87 9.65 -0.36
C SER A 49 -14.80 9.02 -1.25
N LYS A 50 -13.73 9.78 -1.56
CA LYS A 50 -12.61 9.35 -2.40
C LYS A 50 -11.40 8.89 -1.58
N LEU A 51 -11.47 8.88 -0.25
CA LEU A 51 -10.31 8.65 0.59
C LEU A 51 -9.85 7.19 0.54
N VAL A 52 -8.58 6.97 0.18
CA VAL A 52 -7.96 5.65 0.07
C VAL A 52 -6.72 5.58 0.95
N VAL A 53 -6.48 4.41 1.52
CA VAL A 53 -5.21 4.08 2.18
C VAL A 53 -4.15 3.90 1.08
N ALA A 54 -3.41 4.96 0.77
CA ALA A 54 -2.41 4.93 -0.29
C ALA A 54 -1.24 4.03 0.07
N GLU A 55 -0.73 4.17 1.29
CA GLU A 55 0.42 3.43 1.79
C GLU A 55 0.17 3.05 3.25
N ALA A 56 0.60 1.85 3.64
CA ALA A 56 0.58 1.39 5.02
C ALA A 56 1.82 0.55 5.29
N TRP A 57 2.61 0.93 6.31
CA TRP A 57 3.83 0.21 6.69
C TRP A 57 4.02 0.17 8.20
N VAL A 58 4.91 -0.71 8.66
CA VAL A 58 5.17 -0.93 10.09
C VAL A 58 6.64 -0.70 10.39
N ASN A 59 6.87 0.15 11.39
CA ASN A 59 8.18 0.44 11.94
C ASN A 59 8.38 -0.27 13.28
N LYS A 60 9.63 -0.58 13.61
CA LYS A 60 10.00 -1.12 14.92
C LYS A 60 9.88 -0.02 15.98
N GLY A 61 9.28 -0.36 17.12
CA GLY A 61 9.25 0.47 18.32
C GLY A 61 10.41 0.15 19.25
N LYS A 62 10.37 0.69 20.48
CA LYS A 62 11.35 0.36 21.52
C LYS A 62 11.25 -1.14 21.85
N ALA A 63 12.40 -1.77 21.95
CA ALA A 63 12.51 -3.16 22.38
C ALA A 63 13.11 -3.19 23.79
N PHE A 64 12.46 -3.93 24.68
CA PHE A 64 12.97 -4.16 26.03
C PHE A 64 13.56 -5.56 26.09
N LYS A 65 14.70 -5.71 26.76
CA LYS A 65 15.37 -6.99 26.96
C LYS A 65 15.30 -7.36 28.43
N MET A 66 14.98 -8.61 28.70
CA MET A 66 14.93 -9.20 30.04
C MET A 66 15.72 -10.51 30.03
N ILE A 67 16.43 -10.80 31.11
CA ILE A 67 17.13 -12.07 31.28
C ILE A 67 16.07 -13.13 31.60
N GLU A 68 16.09 -14.22 30.83
CA GLU A 68 15.23 -15.38 31.04
C GLU A 68 16.08 -16.48 31.70
N PRO A 69 15.97 -16.70 33.01
CA PRO A 69 16.74 -17.75 33.69
C PRO A 69 16.29 -19.13 33.20
N ARG A 70 17.27 -20.01 32.94
CA ARG A 70 17.05 -21.40 32.51
C ARG A 70 17.79 -22.37 33.44
N GLY A 71 17.54 -23.67 33.28
CA GLY A 71 18.19 -24.69 34.10
C GLY A 71 19.71 -24.72 33.94
N ARG A 72 20.41 -25.29 34.94
CA ARG A 72 21.86 -25.54 34.92
C ARG A 72 22.71 -24.27 34.75
N GLY A 73 22.23 -23.12 35.23
CA GLY A 73 22.96 -21.85 35.17
C GLY A 73 22.95 -21.17 33.78
N HIS A 74 22.18 -21.69 32.83
CA HIS A 74 21.99 -21.02 31.53
C HIS A 74 21.00 -19.86 31.65
N HIS A 75 21.13 -18.87 30.76
CA HIS A 75 20.12 -17.82 30.61
C HIS A 75 19.91 -17.42 29.15
N GLY A 76 18.67 -17.11 28.80
CA GLY A 76 18.28 -16.49 27.54
C GLY A 76 18.11 -14.97 27.68
N ILE A 77 17.94 -14.28 26.56
CA ILE A 77 17.52 -12.87 26.54
C ILE A 77 16.16 -12.80 25.87
N GLN A 78 15.11 -12.63 26.65
CA GLN A 78 13.76 -12.40 26.16
C GLN A 78 13.63 -10.94 25.71
N THR A 79 13.17 -10.73 24.48
CA THR A 79 12.98 -9.38 23.91
C THR A 79 11.49 -9.08 23.74
N TYR A 80 10.96 -8.13 24.51
CA TYR A 80 9.62 -7.57 24.30
C TYR A 80 9.67 -6.52 23.20
N ARG A 81 9.09 -6.84 22.05
CA ARG A 81 9.11 -5.98 20.86
C ARG A 81 7.83 -5.16 20.77
N GLN A 82 7.98 -3.85 20.58
CA GLN A 82 6.89 -2.99 20.16
C GLN A 82 7.00 -2.68 18.67
N ALA A 83 5.87 -2.34 18.05
CA ALA A 83 5.79 -1.91 16.67
C ALA A 83 4.81 -0.74 16.53
N LYS A 84 5.06 0.12 15.54
CA LYS A 84 4.21 1.27 15.20
C LYS A 84 3.78 1.12 13.75
N MET A 85 2.50 1.34 13.46
CA MET A 85 2.01 1.36 12.09
C MET A 85 1.84 2.79 11.63
N HIS A 86 2.29 3.07 10.41
CA HIS A 86 2.11 4.35 9.74
C HIS A 86 1.22 4.14 8.53
N VAL A 87 0.35 5.11 8.28
CA VAL A 87 -0.60 5.09 7.17
C VAL A 87 -0.62 6.47 6.51
N VAL A 88 -0.62 6.48 5.18
CA VAL A 88 -0.79 7.69 4.38
C VAL A 88 -2.13 7.58 3.66
N LEU A 89 -2.98 8.58 3.90
CA LEU A 89 -4.27 8.72 3.20
C LEU A 89 -4.10 9.71 2.07
N LYS A 90 -4.68 9.38 0.91
CA LYS A 90 -4.75 10.27 -0.26
C LYS A 90 -6.14 10.13 -0.87
N GLU A 91 -6.55 11.13 -1.63
CA GLU A 91 -7.69 10.98 -2.52
C GLU A 91 -7.32 9.97 -3.61
N GLY A 92 -8.11 8.91 -3.68
CA GLY A 92 -8.00 7.88 -4.68
C GLY A 92 -8.61 8.34 -6.00
N ARG A 93 -8.16 7.69 -7.08
CA ARG A 93 -8.80 7.82 -8.38
C ARG A 93 -10.18 7.19 -8.37
N THR A 94 -11.12 7.81 -9.07
CA THR A 94 -12.45 7.25 -9.33
C THR A 94 -12.32 5.91 -10.07
N ILE A 95 -13.28 5.00 -9.89
CA ILE A 95 -13.28 3.69 -10.58
C ILE A 95 -13.21 3.86 -12.10
N GLU A 96 -13.88 4.89 -12.62
CA GLU A 96 -13.87 5.25 -14.05
C GLU A 96 -12.48 5.65 -14.51
N GLU A 97 -11.82 6.59 -13.84
CA GLU A 97 -10.43 6.99 -14.13
C GLU A 97 -9.47 5.79 -14.06
N GLN A 98 -9.67 4.86 -13.13
CA GLN A 98 -8.87 3.64 -13.05
C GLN A 98 -9.11 2.73 -14.26
N LYS A 99 -10.37 2.54 -14.67
CA LYS A 99 -10.75 1.75 -15.86
C LYS A 99 -10.22 2.37 -17.14
N GLU A 100 -10.34 3.69 -17.29
CA GLU A 100 -9.83 4.44 -18.44
C GLU A 100 -8.31 4.33 -18.52
N LYS A 101 -7.59 4.54 -17.42
CA LYS A 101 -6.15 4.37 -17.38
C LYS A 101 -5.73 2.94 -17.70
N ALA A 102 -6.45 1.94 -17.18
CA ALA A 102 -6.20 0.54 -17.49
C ALA A 102 -6.49 0.22 -18.97
N ARG A 103 -7.55 0.80 -19.54
CA ARG A 103 -7.89 0.67 -20.97
C ARG A 103 -6.82 1.33 -21.84
N ALA A 104 -6.42 2.57 -21.55
CA ALA A 104 -5.36 3.29 -22.24
C ALA A 104 -4.04 2.52 -22.18
N TYR A 105 -3.67 1.99 -21.01
CA TYR A 105 -2.49 1.14 -20.85
C TYR A 105 -2.57 -0.14 -21.70
N LYS A 106 -3.74 -0.82 -21.72
CA LYS A 106 -3.95 -2.00 -22.57
C LYS A 106 -3.86 -1.64 -24.05
N LEU A 107 -4.49 -0.55 -24.48
CA LEU A 107 -4.43 -0.05 -25.86
C LEU A 107 -2.99 0.25 -26.28
N ASN A 108 -2.22 0.97 -25.45
CA ASN A 108 -0.80 1.26 -25.72
C ASN A 108 0.07 -0.01 -25.80
N ARG A 109 -0.35 -1.10 -25.14
CA ARG A 109 0.35 -2.40 -25.18
C ARG A 109 -0.07 -3.27 -26.36
N ILE A 110 -1.21 -2.98 -26.99
CA ILE A 110 -1.65 -3.69 -28.20
C ILE A 110 -0.79 -3.17 -29.35
N ILE A 111 0.35 -3.83 -29.55
CA ILE A 111 1.25 -3.66 -30.69
C ILE A 111 0.85 -4.74 -31.69
N SER A 112 -0.14 -4.46 -32.54
CA SER A 112 -0.58 -5.43 -33.56
C SER A 112 0.31 -5.32 -34.79
N ALA A 113 0.90 -6.42 -35.24
CA ALA A 113 1.78 -6.45 -36.42
C ALA A 113 1.06 -6.19 -37.77
N ALA A 114 -0.27 -6.06 -37.80
CA ALA A 114 -1.02 -6.31 -39.03
C ALA A 114 -2.08 -5.26 -39.44
N ALA A 115 -2.43 -4.27 -38.60
CA ALA A 115 -3.51 -3.32 -38.95
C ALA A 115 -3.04 -1.91 -39.34
N VAL A 116 -1.89 -1.45 -38.84
CA VAL A 116 -1.38 -0.09 -39.07
C VAL A 116 0.13 -0.16 -39.31
N ARG A 117 0.65 0.61 -40.28
CA ARG A 117 2.09 0.85 -40.39
C ARG A 117 2.55 1.57 -39.13
N GLU A 118 3.23 0.87 -38.24
CA GLU A 118 3.85 1.47 -37.06
C GLU A 118 5.23 2.02 -37.44
N ASP A 119 5.47 3.31 -37.18
CA ASP A 119 6.77 3.96 -37.39
C ASP A 119 7.74 3.57 -36.26
N LYS A 120 8.22 2.33 -36.29
CA LYS A 120 9.20 1.82 -35.32
C LYS A 120 10.60 2.26 -35.71
N PRO A 121 11.40 2.82 -34.78
CA PRO A 121 12.78 3.13 -35.07
C PRO A 121 13.55 1.84 -35.38
N ILE A 122 14.37 1.88 -36.43
CA ILE A 122 15.30 0.81 -36.76
C ILE A 122 16.26 0.64 -35.57
N ARG A 123 16.20 -0.51 -34.91
CA ARG A 123 17.13 -0.83 -33.81
C ARG A 123 18.44 -1.28 -34.43
N ASN A 124 19.51 -0.51 -34.23
CA ASN A 124 20.85 -0.74 -34.76
C ASN A 124 20.97 -0.54 -36.28
N PRO A 125 20.86 0.70 -36.79
CA PRO A 125 21.15 0.98 -38.20
C PRO A 125 22.64 0.73 -38.49
N GLY A 126 22.93 0.22 -39.69
CA GLY A 126 24.31 0.12 -40.17
C GLY A 126 24.94 1.51 -40.36
N ALA A 127 26.27 1.59 -40.39
CA ALA A 127 26.99 2.84 -40.60
C ALA A 127 26.80 3.44 -42.01
N MET A 128 26.34 2.62 -42.96
CA MET A 128 26.13 3.00 -44.35
C MET A 128 24.66 3.30 -44.60
N TRP A 129 24.37 4.15 -45.58
CA TRP A 129 23.00 4.38 -46.02
C TRP A 129 22.40 3.08 -46.57
N ALA A 130 21.36 2.58 -45.91
CA ALA A 130 20.51 1.50 -46.38
C ALA A 130 19.09 2.05 -46.38
N TRP A 131 18.56 2.31 -47.58
CA TRP A 131 17.17 2.70 -47.78
C TRP A 131 16.21 1.52 -47.58
#